data_AF-G3HI40-F1
#
_entry.id   AF-G3HI40-F1
#
_cell.length_a   1.000
_cell.length_b   1.000
_cell.length_c   1.000
_cell.angle_alpha   90.00
_cell.angle_beta   90.00
_cell.angle_gamma   90.00
#
_symmetry.space_group_name_H-M   'P 1'
#
loop_
_entity.id
_entity.type
_entity.pdbx_description
1 polymer ?
#
loop_
_entity_poly.entity_id
_entity_poly.type
_entity_poly.pdbx_seq_one_letter_code
_entity_poly.pdbx_strand_id
1 'polypeptide(L)' 'MGRLCTLDESVSLATMIERIKGNLKLSHLCLALGVGKTLESPVKVVALWFWGQHSTRSGG' A
#
# COMPACT_ATOMS: atom_id res chain seq x y z
N MET A 1 -11.39 8.85 1.46
CA MET A 1 -11.13 8.58 0.03
C MET A 1 -9.76 7.93 -0.08
N GLY A 2 -9.68 6.72 -0.65
CA GLY A 2 -8.41 6.08 -1.01
C GLY A 2 -8.12 6.29 -2.49
N ARG A 3 -6.84 6.28 -2.89
CA ARG A 3 -6.45 6.32 -4.30
C ARG A 3 -5.85 4.96 -4.67
N LEU A 4 -6.42 4.34 -5.70
CA LEU A 4 -5.85 3.15 -6.33
C LEU A 4 -4.89 3.63 -7.43
N CYS A 5 -3.64 3.21 -7.35
CA CYS A 5 -2.64 3.50 -8.36
C CYS A 5 -2.10 2.18 -8.91
N THR A 6 -2.04 2.10 -10.24
CA THR A 6 -1.36 1.01 -10.94
C THR A 6 0.06 1.49 -11.25
N LEU A 7 1.06 0.67 -10.96
CA LEU A 7 2.42 0.97 -11.39
C LEU A 7 2.60 0.55 -12.85
N ASP A 8 3.34 1.37 -13.59
CA ASP A 8 3.75 1.07 -14.96
C ASP A 8 4.68 -0.15 -15.02
N GLU A 9 5.65 -0.20 -14.10
CA GLU A 9 6.57 -1.31 -13.90
C GLU A 9 6.25 -2.13 -12.63
N SER A 10 6.36 -3.45 -12.72
CA SER A 10 6.19 -4.32 -11.55
C SER A 10 7.43 -4.26 -10.67
N VAL A 11 7.36 -3.52 -9.56
CA VAL A 11 8.46 -3.43 -8.59
C VAL A 11 8.25 -4.44 -7.45
N SER A 12 9.33 -4.80 -6.77
CA SER A 12 9.25 -5.60 -5.54
C SER A 12 8.59 -4.80 -4.42
N LEU A 13 7.93 -5.52 -3.52
CA LEU A 13 7.30 -4.92 -2.35
C LEU A 13 8.32 -4.17 -1.47
N ALA A 14 9.54 -4.70 -1.30
CA ALA A 14 10.62 -4.03 -0.58
C ALA A 14 10.94 -2.64 -1.14
N THR A 15 11.13 -2.55 -2.45
CA THR A 15 11.42 -1.27 -3.13
C THR A 15 10.24 -0.30 -3.00
N MET A 16 9.00 -0.80 -3.12
CA MET A 16 7.80 0.01 -2.92
C MET A 16 7.76 0.61 -1.50
N ILE A 17 8.04 -0.19 -0.47
CA ILE A 17 8.04 0.27 0.93
C ILE A 17 9.03 1.40 1.16
N GLU A 18 10.26 1.26 0.66
CA GLU A 18 11.29 2.28 0.80
C GLU A 18 10.89 3.58 0.08
N ARG A 19 10.30 3.48 -1.12
CA ARG A 19 9.72 4.64 -1.82
C ARG A 19 8.62 5.31 -0.99
N ILE A 20 7.70 4.53 -0.42
CA ILE A 20 6.58 5.05 0.40
C ILE A 20 7.13 5.74 1.66
N LYS A 21 8.04 5.10 2.41
CA LYS A 21 8.67 5.68 3.60
C LYS A 21 9.40 6.98 3.27
N GLY A 22 10.16 7.02 2.18
CA GLY A 22 10.88 8.21 1.74
C GLY A 22 9.95 9.36 1.34
N ASN A 23 8.90 9.07 0.57
CA ASN A 23 7.94 10.08 0.09
C ASN A 23 7.05 10.63 1.20
N LEU A 24 6.59 9.78 2.11
CA LEU A 24 5.68 10.17 3.20
C LEU A 24 6.43 10.48 4.51
N LYS A 25 7.77 10.37 4.53
CA LYS A 25 8.63 10.56 5.71
C LYS A 25 8.15 9.75 6.93
N LEU A 26 7.72 8.52 6.70
CA LEU A 26 7.23 7.64 7.75
C LEU A 26 8.38 6.82 8.33
N SER A 27 8.53 6.85 9.66
CA SER A 27 9.54 6.04 10.37
C SER A 27 9.18 4.55 10.37
N HIS A 28 7.88 4.24 10.51
CA HIS A 28 7.37 2.87 10.54
C HIS A 28 6.12 2.75 9.66
N LEU A 29 6.03 1.63 8.94
CA LEU A 29 4.93 1.32 8.05
C LEU A 29 4.46 -0.11 8.33
N CYS A 30 3.17 -0.27 8.64
CA CYS A 30 2.55 -1.57 8.86
C CYS A 30 1.93 -2.07 7.54
N LEU A 31 2.21 -3.32 7.19
CA LEU A 31 1.72 -3.96 5.96
C LEU A 31 0.88 -5.17 6.32
N ALA A 32 -0.34 -5.22 5.78
CA ALA A 32 -1.13 -6.44 5.75
C ALA A 32 -0.83 -7.17 4.44
N LEU A 33 0.04 -8.18 4.51
CA LEU A 33 0.34 -9.05 3.37
C LEU A 33 -0.58 -10.25 3.37
N GLY A 34 -1.14 -10.59 2.20
CA GLY A 34 -1.88 -11.82 2.01
C GLY A 34 -0.98 -13.05 2.19
N VAL A 35 -1.58 -14.20 2.48
CA VAL A 35 -0.85 -15.47 2.66
C VAL A 35 0.03 -15.76 1.45
N GLY A 36 1.31 -16.09 1.70
CA GLY A 36 2.30 -16.41 0.66
C GLY A 36 2.93 -15.20 -0.06
N LYS A 37 2.61 -13.96 0.34
CA LYS A 37 3.27 -12.75 -0.17
C LYS A 37 4.50 -12.41 0.68
N THR A 38 5.63 -12.21 0.02
CA THR A 38 6.90 -11.79 0.64
C THR A 38 7.32 -10.41 0.13
N LEU A 39 8.38 -9.85 0.74
CA LEU A 39 8.97 -8.58 0.33
C LEU A 39 9.53 -8.59 -1.10
N GLU A 40 9.82 -9.76 -1.64
CA GLU A 40 10.29 -9.94 -3.02
C GLU A 40 9.15 -10.11 -4.03
N SER A 41 7.91 -10.29 -3.54
CA SER A 41 6.76 -10.42 -4.43
C SER A 41 6.60 -9.16 -5.28
N PRO A 42 6.43 -9.29 -6.60
CA PRO A 42 6.09 -8.16 -7.45
C PRO A 42 4.70 -7.63 -7.08
N VAL A 43 4.58 -6.31 -7.09
CA VAL A 43 3.32 -5.58 -6.87
C VAL A 43 3.06 -4.66 -8.05
N LYS A 44 1.87 -4.81 -8.65
CA LYS A 44 1.43 -4.03 -9.83
C LYS A 44 0.33 -3.03 -9.50
N VAL A 45 -0.47 -3.32 -8.47
CA VAL A 45 -1.59 -2.48 -8.02
C VAL A 45 -1.42 -2.20 -6.54
N VAL A 46 -1.46 -0.93 -6.16
CA VAL A 46 -1.41 -0.49 -4.77
C VAL A 46 -2.57 0.46 -4.47
N ALA A 47 -3.21 0.24 -3.33
CA ALA A 47 -4.21 1.15 -2.80
C ALA A 47 -3.60 1.95 -1.65
N LEU A 48 -3.59 3.26 -1.78
CA LEU A 48 -3.18 4.17 -0.69
C LEU A 48 -4.42 4.66 0.05
N TRP A 49 -4.44 4.43 1.36
CA TRP A 49 -5.50 4.88 2.25
C TRP A 49 -4.90 5.68 3.40
N PHE A 50 -5.40 6.90 3.59
CA PHE A 50 -5.10 7.69 4.78
C PHE A 50 -6.12 7.33 5.85
N TRP A 51 -5.64 6.83 6.99
CA TRP A 51 -6.50 6.55 8.13
C TRP A 51 -6.82 7.85 8.86
N GLY A 52 -7.80 8.57 8.31
CA GLY A 52 -8.31 9.84 8.83
C GLY A 52 -9.78 10.07 8.55
N GLN A 53 -10.50 9.08 8.01
CA GLN A 53 -11.96 9.15 7.85
C GLN A 53 -12.57 7.78 8.15
N HIS A 54 -13.15 7.68 9.35
CA HIS A 54 -14.16 6.69 9.66
C HIS A 54 -15.39 7.02 8.81
N SER A 55 -15.49 6.42 7.62
CA SER A 55 -16.71 6.47 6.83
C SER A 55 -17.33 5.08 6.87
N THR A 56 -18.30 4.97 7.78
CA THR A 56 -19.31 3.94 7.82
C THR A 56 -19.96 3.82 6.44
N ARG A 57 -19.70 2.72 5.74
CA ARG A 57 -20.57 2.27 4.64
C ARG A 57 -21.29 1.01 5.08
N SER A 58 -22.34 1.23 5.87
CA SER A 58 -23.46 0.29 5.96
C SER A 58 -24.23 0.39 4.64
N GLY A 59 -24.45 -0.75 3.99
CA GLY A 59 -25.21 -0.85 2.75
C GLY A 59 -25.51 -2.32 2.47
N GLY A 60 -26.48 -2.83 3.22
CA GLY A 60 -27.35 -3.93 2.77
C GLY A 60 -28.64 -3.34 2.21
#